data_AF-A0A0G3FZM3-F1
#
_entry.id   AF-A0A0G3FZM3-F1
#
_cell.length_a   1.000
_cell.length_b   1.000
_cell.length_c   1.000
_cell.angle_alpha   90.00
_cell.angle_beta   90.00
_cell.angle_gamma   90.00
#
_symmetry.space_group_name_H-M   'P 1'
#
loop_
_entity.id
_entity.type
_entity.pdbx_description
1 polymer ?
#
loop_
_entity_poly.entity_id
_entity_poly.type
_entity_poly.pdbx_seq_one_letter_code
_entity_poly.pdbx_strand_id
1 'polypeptide(L)' 'MLKFLTVILILLFVWWRVSRWMDVRRRRARGEDVSYQVDVKGFRPITVLSVIFLLLYGGYVIWFALNEWFELL' A
#
# COMPACT_ATOMS: atom_id res chain seq x y z
N MET A 1 -17.07 7.62 9.24
CA MET A 1 -15.90 7.06 9.95
C MET A 1 -14.75 6.59 9.04
N LEU A 2 -14.90 6.55 7.71
CA LEU A 2 -13.84 6.17 6.74
C LEU A 2 -12.56 7.02 6.82
N LYS A 3 -12.65 8.27 7.29
CA LYS A 3 -11.52 9.21 7.41
C LYS A 3 -10.37 8.68 8.28
N PHE A 4 -10.67 7.91 9.32
CA PHE A 4 -9.63 7.34 10.18
C PHE A 4 -8.98 6.11 9.52
N LEU A 5 -9.75 5.32 8.78
CA LEU A 5 -9.26 4.13 8.08
C LEU A 5 -8.30 4.54 6.95
N THR A 6 -8.63 5.57 6.17
CA THR A 6 -7.73 6.14 5.15
C THR A 6 -6.41 6.62 5.75
N VAL A 7 -6.46 7.34 6.88
CA VAL A 7 -5.26 7.84 7.55
C VAL A 7 -4.38 6.69 8.04
N ILE A 8 -4.97 5.65 8.65
CA ILE A 8 -4.24 4.44 9.08
C ILE A 8 -3.59 3.74 7.88
N LEU A 9 -4.31 3.61 6.76
CA LEU A 9 -3.80 2.97 5.54
C LEU A 9 -2.61 3.74 4.96
N ILE A 10 -2.68 5.08 4.96
CA ILE A 10 -1.59 5.96 4.52
C ILE A 10 -0.40 5.85 5.47
N LEU A 11 -0.62 5.83 6.79
CA LEU A 11 0.46 5.69 7.78
C LEU A 11 1.18 4.35 7.62
N LEU A 12 0.46 3.25 7.45
CA LEU A 12 1.04 1.93 7.17
C LEU A 12 1.84 1.92 5.87
N PHE A 13 1.35 2.59 4.82
CA PHE A 13 2.07 2.72 3.55
C PHE A 13 3.40 3.47 3.70
N VAL A 14 3.36 4.63 4.36
CA VAL A 14 4.54 5.47 4.58
C VAL A 14 5.55 4.73 5.45
N TRP A 15 5.10 4.10 6.55
CA TRP A 15 5.94 3.29 7.42
C TRP A 15 6.64 2.16 6.67
N TRP A 16 5.90 1.39 5.87
CA TRP A 16 6.46 0.29 5.08
C TRP A 16 7.50 0.78 4.06
N ARG A 17 7.21 1.91 3.37
CA ARG A 17 8.13 2.50 2.39
C ARG A 17 9.42 2.99 3.02
N VAL A 18 9.34 3.67 4.17
CA VAL A 18 10.49 4.18 4.91
C VAL A 18 11.34 3.03 5.44
N SER A 19 10.71 2.00 6.01
CA SER A 19 11.39 0.79 6.50
C SER A 19 12.19 0.09 5.39
N ARG A 20 11.58 -0.13 4.23
CA ARG A 20 12.25 -0.71 3.04
C ARG A 20 13.42 0.14 2.57
N TRP A 21 13.26 1.46 2.53
CA TRP A 21 14.34 2.37 2.10
C TRP A 21 15.52 2.38 3.06
N MET A 22 15.25 2.35 4.37
CA MET A 22 16.27 2.25 5.40
C MET A 22 17.04 0.92 5.34
N ASP A 23 16.35 -0.19 5.09
CA ASP A 23 16.99 -1.50 4.95
C ASP A 23 17.93 -1.57 3.75
N VAL A 24 17.53 -1.01 2.60
CA VAL A 24 18.40 -0.93 1.42
C VAL A 24 19.64 -0.08 1.71
N ARG A 25 19.47 1.06 2.39
CA ARG A 25 20.60 1.93 2.78
C ARG A 25 21.55 1.24 3.77
N ARG A 26 21.02 0.55 4.77
CA ARG A 26 21.83 -0.18 5.77
C ARG A 26 22.64 -1.30 5.14
N ARG A 27 22.09 -2.02 4.15
CA ARG A 27 22.80 -3.09 3.45
C ARG A 27 23.87 -2.55 2.50
N ARG A 28 23.58 -1.46 1.78
CA ARG A 28 24.58 -0.70 0.99
C ARG A 28 25.77 -0.25 1.85
N ALA A 29 25.50 0.26 3.05
CA ALA A 29 26.55 0.69 3.97
C ALA A 29 27.44 -0.46 4.49
N ARG A 30 26.97 -1.71 4.45
CA ARG A 30 27.74 -2.91 4.83
C ARG A 30 28.53 -3.53 3.68
N GLY A 31 28.45 -2.96 2.47
CA GLY A 31 29.11 -3.53 1.29
C GLY A 31 28.50 -4.85 0.80
N GLU A 32 27.29 -5.19 1.27
CA GLU A 32 26.54 -6.34 0.75
C GLU A 32 26.13 -6.05 -0.69
N ASP A 33 26.42 -6.99 -1.59
CA ASP A 33 26.14 -6.88 -3.01
C ASP A 33 24.61 -6.73 -3.21
N VAL A 34 24.18 -5.51 -3.54
CA VAL A 34 22.75 -5.18 -3.68
C VAL A 34 22.13 -5.88 -4.89
N SER A 35 22.94 -6.52 -5.73
CA SER A 35 22.52 -7.32 -6.88
C SER A 35 21.55 -8.45 -6.47
N TYR A 36 21.69 -9.03 -5.28
CA TYR A 36 20.77 -10.07 -4.77
C TYR A 36 19.32 -9.56 -4.60
N GLN A 37 19.11 -8.24 -4.47
CA GLN A 37 17.75 -7.67 -4.38
C GLN A 37 17.09 -7.37 -5.72
N VAL A 38 17.81 -7.46 -6.84
CA VAL A 38 17.14 -7.45 -8.16
C VAL A 38 16.28 -8.71 -8.31
N ASP A 39 16.70 -9.83 -7.71
CA ASP A 39 16.01 -11.11 -7.79
C ASP A 39 14.92 -11.30 -6.74
N VAL A 40 15.10 -10.77 -5.52
CA VAL A 40 14.01 -10.70 -4.54
C VAL A 40 13.10 -9.53 -4.91
N LYS A 41 12.26 -9.77 -5.92
CA LYS A 41 11.20 -8.90 -6.44
C LYS A 41 10.15 -8.63 -5.36
N GLY A 42 10.51 -7.87 -4.34
CA GLY A 42 9.58 -7.38 -3.34
C GLY A 42 8.49 -6.55 -3.99
N PHE A 43 7.34 -6.42 -3.33
CA PHE A 43 6.23 -5.61 -3.83
C PHE A 43 6.73 -4.24 -4.28
N ARG A 44 6.41 -3.88 -5.53
CA ARG A 44 6.80 -2.58 -6.06
C ARG A 44 6.00 -1.51 -5.34
N PRO A 45 6.58 -0.33 -5.06
CA PRO A 45 5.85 0.78 -4.45
C PRO A 45 4.55 1.12 -5.21
N ILE A 46 4.57 0.97 -6.54
CA ILE A 46 3.37 1.14 -7.37
C ILE A 46 2.30 0.09 -7.07
N THR A 47 2.67 -1.17 -6.85
CA THR A 47 1.70 -2.23 -6.51
C THR A 47 0.99 -1.92 -5.21
N VAL A 48 1.73 -1.45 -4.21
CA VAL A 48 1.14 -1.09 -2.92
C VAL A 48 0.26 0.15 -3.04
N LEU A 49 0.67 1.15 -3.83
CA LEU A 49 -0.17 2.32 -4.13
C LEU A 49 -1.46 1.92 -4.86
N SER A 50 -1.37 1.04 -5.85
CA SER A 50 -2.53 0.52 -6.60
C SER A 50 -3.51 -0.22 -5.69
N VAL A 51 -3.01 -1.05 -4.75
CA VAL A 51 -3.86 -1.75 -3.78
C VAL A 51 -4.59 -0.76 -2.87
N ILE A 52 -3.90 0.30 -2.41
CA ILE A 52 -4.51 1.35 -1.59
C ILE A 52 -5.65 2.04 -2.36
N PHE A 53 -5.39 2.48 -3.60
CA PHE A 53 -6.43 3.09 -4.42
C PHE A 53 -7.61 2.15 -4.69
N LEU A 54 -7.33 0.88 -4.96
CA LEU A 54 -8.36 -0.13 -5.20
C LEU A 54 -9.24 -0.33 -3.96
N LEU A 55 -8.66 -0.42 -2.77
CA LEU A 55 -9.41 -0.55 -1.52
C LEU A 55 -10.25 0.69 -1.21
N LEU A 56 -9.68 1.88 -1.39
CA LEU A 56 -10.36 3.13 -1.08
C LEU A 56 -11.48 3.42 -2.08
N TYR A 57 -11.14 3.46 -3.37
CA TYR A 57 -12.09 3.82 -4.40
C TYR A 57 -13.02 2.66 -4.75
N GLY A 58 -12.46 1.48 -4.98
CA GLY A 58 -13.25 0.28 -5.27
C GLY A 58 -14.16 -0.09 -4.11
N GLY A 59 -13.67 -0.03 -2.87
CA GLY A 59 -14.50 -0.25 -1.68
C GLY A 59 -15.64 0.77 -1.55
N TYR A 60 -15.38 2.05 -1.84
CA TYR A 60 -16.41 3.08 -1.83
C TYR A 60 -17.47 2.84 -2.91
N VAL A 61 -17.07 2.53 -4.15
CA VAL A 61 -18.00 2.26 -5.25
C VAL A 61 -18.87 1.05 -4.95
N ILE A 62 -18.30 -0.04 -4.44
CA ILE A 62 -19.06 -1.23 -4.06
C ILE A 62 -20.05 -0.90 -2.95
N TRP A 63 -19.61 -0.18 -1.91
CA TRP A 63 -20.50 0.23 -0.82
C TRP A 63 -21.65 1.10 -1.31
N PHE A 64 -21.36 2.09 -2.16
CA PHE A 64 -22.37 2.97 -2.74
C PHE A 64 -23.39 2.19 -3.58
N ALA A 65 -22.91 1.33 -4.48
CA ALA A 65 -23.77 0.53 -5.36
C ALA A 65 -24.66 -0.43 -4.56
N LEU A 66 -24.12 -1.05 -3.50
CA LEU A 66 -24.92 -1.89 -2.60
C LEU A 66 -25.95 -1.07 -1.84
N ASN A 67 -25.60 0.12 -1.36
CA ASN A 67 -26.53 0.98 -0.62
C ASN A 67 -27.69 1.45 -1.51
N GLU A 68 -27.40 1.90 -2.74
CA GLU A 68 -28.45 2.23 -3.73
C GLU A 68 -29.33 1.02 -4.06
N TRP A 69 -28.72 -0.15 -4.27
CA TRP A 69 -29.47 -1.38 -4.54
C TRP A 69 -30.41 -1.75 -3.40
N PHE A 70 -29.99 -1.57 -2.15
CA PHE A 70 -30.81 -1.82 -0.97
C PHE A 70 -31.91 -0.78 -0.77
N GLU A 71 -31.71 0.49 -1.14
CA GLU A 71 -32.77 1.51 -1.06
C GLU A 71 -33.86 1.34 -2.13
N LEU A 72 -33.53 0.70 -3.25
CA LEU A 72 -34.47 0.38 -4.32
C LEU A 72 -35.37 -0.83 -4.03
N LEU A 73 -35.10 -1.58 -2.96
CA LEU A 73 -35.69 -2.89 -2.65
C LEU A 73 -36.61 -2.80 -1.42
#